data_AF-A0A7C5TC86-F1
#
_entry.id   AF-A0A7C5TC86-F1
#
_cell.length_a   1.000
_cell.length_b   1.000
_cell.length_c   1.000
_cell.angle_alpha   90.00
_cell.angle_beta   90.00
_cell.angle_gamma   90.00
#
_symmetry.space_group_name_H-M   'P 1'
#
loop_
_entity.id
_entity.type
_entity.pdbx_description
1 polymer ?
#
loop_
_entity_poly.entity_id
_entity_poly.type
_entity_poly.pdbx_seq_one_letter_code
_entity_poly.pdbx_strand_id
1 'polypeptide(L)'
;GFAGLVEERRVGDEKMVFVEQCKNPRAVSILIRGGFERLVDEAERNLTDALSVVSDVIEEPYVLPGGGAPEMEVAKVVRQFAAKVGGREQYAVEAFANAVEVIPKTLAENAGLDAVDVLTELRHIHESKEDGWKYGINAFTGKVSDMWAIDVIEPLTVKLQALKAAVEAATMVLRIDEIIAASKLETGKGEEKKEGGEEESKSGSSLD
;
A
#
# COMPACT_ATOMS: atom_id res chain seq x y z
N GLY A 1 -19.75 -27.80 24.38
CA GLY A 1 -19.66 -26.36 24.66
C GLY A 1 -20.94 -25.90 25.34
N PHE A 2 -20.98 -24.65 25.80
CA PHE A 2 -22.20 -24.02 26.34
C PHE A 2 -22.66 -22.92 25.38
N ALA A 3 -23.94 -22.89 25.06
CA ALA A 3 -24.61 -21.82 24.33
C ALA A 3 -25.90 -21.46 25.08
N GLY A 4 -26.13 -20.17 25.32
CA GLY A 4 -27.36 -19.71 25.96
C GLY A 4 -28.57 -19.71 25.03
N LEU A 5 -28.34 -19.63 23.71
CA LEU A 5 -29.39 -19.65 22.70
C LEU A 5 -28.95 -20.43 21.46
N VAL A 6 -29.80 -21.33 21.00
CA VAL A 6 -29.64 -22.04 19.73
C VAL A 6 -31.00 -22.03 19.03
N GLU A 7 -31.10 -21.34 17.90
CA GLU A 7 -32.36 -21.28 17.15
C GLU A 7 -32.14 -21.15 15.64
N GLU A 8 -33.10 -21.70 14.88
CA GLU A 8 -33.19 -21.47 13.44
C GLU A 8 -33.97 -20.16 13.21
N ARG A 9 -33.33 -19.18 12.57
CA ARG A 9 -33.99 -17.96 12.11
C ARG A 9 -33.98 -17.92 10.59
N ARG A 10 -35.06 -17.43 10.01
CA ARG A 10 -35.10 -17.10 8.58
C ARG A 10 -34.51 -15.72 8.37
N VAL A 11 -33.49 -15.62 7.53
CA VAL A 11 -32.84 -14.37 7.15
C VAL A 11 -32.95 -14.24 5.63
N GLY A 12 -33.81 -13.31 5.18
CA GLY A 12 -34.18 -13.26 3.76
C GLY A 12 -34.95 -14.52 3.37
N ASP A 13 -34.49 -15.19 2.31
CA ASP A 13 -35.09 -16.45 1.83
C ASP A 13 -34.40 -17.70 2.36
N GLU A 14 -33.35 -17.55 3.18
CA GLU A 14 -32.58 -18.65 3.72
C GLU A 14 -32.91 -18.89 5.20
N LYS A 15 -32.80 -20.15 5.61
CA LYS A 15 -32.87 -20.56 7.02
C LYS A 15 -31.46 -20.76 7.54
N MET A 16 -31.12 -20.07 8.62
CA MET A 16 -29.80 -20.10 9.24
C MET A 16 -29.93 -20.47 10.71
N VAL A 17 -28.97 -21.24 11.23
CA VAL A 17 -28.91 -21.62 12.64
C VAL A 17 -27.99 -20.65 13.38
N PHE A 18 -28.54 -19.95 14.37
CA PHE A 18 -27.80 -19.03 15.23
C PHE A 18 -27.45 -19.73 16.54
N VAL A 19 -26.16 -19.74 16.88
CA VAL A 19 -25.64 -20.22 18.15
C VAL A 19 -25.05 -19.03 18.89
N GLU A 20 -25.78 -18.52 19.87
CA GLU A 20 -25.48 -17.26 20.56
C GLU A 20 -25.26 -17.48 22.06
N GLN A 21 -24.74 -16.45 22.74
CA GLN A 21 -24.47 -16.46 24.17
C GLN A 21 -23.51 -17.60 24.59
N CYS A 22 -22.52 -17.87 23.74
CA CYS A 22 -21.45 -18.82 24.04
C CYS A 22 -20.53 -18.27 25.13
N LYS A 23 -20.10 -19.13 26.06
CA LYS A 23 -19.15 -18.74 27.11
C LYS A 23 -17.72 -18.77 26.54
N ASN A 24 -17.06 -17.61 26.49
CA ASN A 24 -15.71 -17.43 25.93
C ASN A 24 -15.57 -18.00 24.50
N PRO A 25 -16.31 -17.47 23.51
CA PRO A 25 -16.25 -17.97 22.14
C PRO A 25 -14.87 -17.66 21.55
N ARG A 26 -14.14 -18.69 21.12
CA ARG A 26 -12.88 -18.54 20.37
C ARG A 26 -13.07 -18.18 18.90
N ALA A 27 -14.31 -18.18 18.44
CA ALA A 27 -14.71 -17.80 17.09
C ALA A 27 -16.06 -17.09 17.19
N VAL A 28 -16.22 -16.00 16.44
CA VAL A 28 -17.45 -15.22 16.32
C VAL A 28 -17.78 -15.04 14.84
N SER A 29 -19.06 -14.90 14.53
CA SER A 29 -19.53 -14.69 13.15
C SER A 29 -20.28 -13.37 13.08
N ILE A 30 -19.99 -12.58 12.05
CA ILE A 30 -20.69 -11.32 11.76
C ILE A 30 -21.47 -11.53 10.47
N LEU A 31 -22.78 -11.32 10.52
CA LEU A 31 -23.66 -11.47 9.36
C LEU A 31 -23.95 -10.11 8.73
N ILE A 32 -23.36 -9.86 7.56
CA ILE A 32 -23.56 -8.64 6.77
C ILE A 32 -24.73 -8.87 5.81
N ARG A 33 -25.60 -7.86 5.66
CA ARG A 33 -26.70 -7.87 4.69
C ARG A 33 -26.73 -6.55 3.92
N GLY A 34 -27.03 -6.63 2.63
CA GLY A 34 -27.13 -5.48 1.75
C GLY A 34 -28.13 -5.73 0.64
N GLY A 35 -28.61 -4.65 0.00
CA GLY A 35 -29.55 -4.75 -1.13
C GLY A 35 -28.90 -5.22 -2.43
N PHE A 36 -27.58 -5.14 -2.53
CA PHE A 36 -26.78 -5.55 -3.68
C PHE A 36 -25.52 -6.25 -3.21
N GLU A 37 -25.10 -7.29 -3.92
CA GLU A 37 -23.89 -8.09 -3.62
C GLU A 37 -22.64 -7.19 -3.49
N ARG A 38 -22.45 -6.26 -4.43
CA ARG A 38 -21.30 -5.33 -4.41
C ARG A 38 -21.20 -4.47 -3.15
N LEU A 39 -22.33 -4.16 -2.50
CA LEU A 39 -22.32 -3.42 -1.23
C LEU A 39 -21.95 -4.32 -0.05
N VAL A 40 -22.35 -5.60 -0.11
CA VAL A 40 -21.97 -6.58 0.90
C VAL A 40 -20.48 -6.86 0.83
N ASP A 41 -19.94 -7.06 -0.38
CA ASP A 41 -18.50 -7.28 -0.60
C ASP A 41 -17.67 -6.09 -0.08
N GLU A 42 -18.13 -4.88 -0.33
CA GLU A 42 -17.46 -3.66 0.14
C GLU A 42 -17.53 -3.54 1.67
N ALA A 43 -18.68 -3.86 2.27
CA ALA A 43 -18.82 -3.85 3.73
C ALA A 43 -17.96 -4.93 4.41
N GLU A 44 -17.84 -6.12 3.80
CA GLU A 44 -16.96 -7.20 4.28
C GLU A 44 -15.50 -6.76 4.26
N ARG A 45 -15.05 -6.15 3.15
CA ARG A 45 -13.68 -5.60 3.03
C ARG A 45 -13.40 -4.56 4.10
N ASN A 46 -14.27 -3.55 4.23
CA ASN A 46 -14.11 -2.49 5.23
C ASN A 46 -14.10 -3.03 6.67
N LEU A 47 -14.92 -4.03 6.98
CA LEU A 47 -14.93 -4.67 8.29
C LEU A 47 -13.64 -5.45 8.54
N THR A 48 -13.15 -6.17 7.54
CA THR A 48 -11.90 -6.94 7.62
C THR A 48 -10.71 -6.00 7.86
N ASP A 49 -10.64 -4.88 7.15
CA ASP A 49 -9.59 -3.87 7.33
C ASP A 49 -9.65 -3.26 8.74
N ALA A 50 -10.84 -2.88 9.20
CA ALA A 50 -11.03 -2.32 10.54
C ALA A 50 -10.64 -3.31 11.66
N LEU A 51 -11.02 -4.58 11.52
CA LEU A 51 -10.65 -5.61 12.49
C LEU A 51 -9.15 -5.88 12.49
N SER A 52 -8.50 -5.83 11.33
CA SER A 52 -7.05 -6.00 11.20
C SER A 52 -6.30 -4.87 11.90
N VAL A 53 -6.73 -3.61 11.70
CA VAL A 53 -6.17 -2.45 12.42
C VAL A 53 -6.31 -2.59 13.93
N VAL A 54 -7.47 -3.05 14.42
CA VAL A 54 -7.67 -3.29 15.86
C VAL A 54 -6.77 -4.42 16.36
N SER A 55 -6.60 -5.48 15.56
CA SER A 55 -5.70 -6.59 15.89
C SER A 55 -4.25 -6.11 16.03
N ASP A 56 -3.77 -5.29 15.09
CA ASP A 56 -2.42 -4.72 15.12
C ASP A 56 -2.17 -3.92 16.41
N VAL A 57 -3.15 -3.12 16.85
CA VAL A 57 -3.04 -2.34 18.10
C VAL A 57 -3.09 -3.23 19.34
N ILE A 58 -3.83 -4.34 19.31
CA ILE A 58 -3.87 -5.30 20.42
C ILE A 58 -2.53 -6.04 20.54
N GLU A 59 -1.92 -6.40 19.41
CA GLU A 59 -0.63 -7.11 19.38
C GLU A 59 0.54 -6.16 19.71
N GLU A 60 0.54 -4.96 19.14
CA GLU A 60 1.54 -3.92 19.35
C GLU A 60 0.85 -2.59 19.74
N PRO A 61 0.76 -2.25 21.05
CA PRO A 61 -0.07 -1.15 21.56
C PRO A 61 0.59 0.23 21.40
N TYR A 62 1.08 0.53 20.21
CA TYR A 62 1.62 1.84 19.83
C TYR A 62 0.84 2.42 18.67
N VAL A 63 0.39 3.67 18.85
CA VAL A 63 -0.39 4.41 17.85
C VAL A 63 0.25 5.76 17.57
N LEU A 64 -0.03 6.28 16.38
CA LEU A 64 0.45 7.55 15.86
C LEU A 64 -0.74 8.40 15.39
N PRO A 65 -0.60 9.73 15.33
CA PRO A 65 -1.57 10.60 14.64
C PRO A 65 -1.65 10.22 13.16
N GLY A 66 -2.84 10.30 12.58
CA GLY A 66 -3.03 10.03 11.14
C GLY A 66 -2.79 11.24 10.25
N GLY A 67 -3.45 11.27 9.09
CA GLY A 67 -3.49 12.45 8.21
C GLY A 67 -2.14 12.85 7.60
N GLY A 68 -1.19 11.93 7.52
CA GLY A 68 0.16 12.22 7.00
C GLY A 68 1.11 12.90 8.00
N ALA A 69 0.70 13.06 9.26
CA ALA A 69 1.53 13.66 10.31
C ALA A 69 2.83 12.89 10.57
N PRO A 70 2.84 11.54 10.66
CA PRO A 70 4.07 10.78 10.87
C PRO A 70 5.06 10.93 9.72
N GLU A 71 4.56 10.95 8.49
CA GLU A 71 5.37 11.15 7.29
C GLU A 71 6.03 12.54 7.28
N MET A 72 5.35 13.57 7.80
CA MET A 72 5.93 14.91 7.94
C MET A 72 7.03 14.95 8.98
N GLU A 73 6.82 14.31 10.13
CA GLU A 73 7.85 14.26 11.16
C GLU A 73 9.07 13.45 10.69
N VAL A 74 8.87 12.33 9.99
CA VAL A 74 9.96 11.54 9.41
C VAL A 74 10.72 12.36 8.36
N ALA A 75 10.02 13.02 7.43
CA ALA A 75 10.66 13.83 6.40
C ALA A 75 11.49 14.98 7.01
N LYS A 76 10.98 15.66 8.04
CA LYS A 76 11.69 16.68 8.80
C LYS A 76 12.99 16.14 9.40
N VAL A 77 12.92 15.04 10.16
CA VAL A 77 14.10 14.46 10.82
C VAL A 77 15.13 13.99 9.79
N VAL A 78 14.70 13.35 8.70
CA VAL A 78 15.59 12.92 7.62
C VAL A 78 16.27 14.11 6.94
N ARG A 79 15.53 15.20 6.70
CA ARG A 79 16.10 16.41 6.09
C ARG A 79 17.13 17.09 7.00
N GLN A 80 16.88 17.14 8.30
CA GLN A 80 17.85 17.62 9.28
C GLN A 80 19.10 16.73 9.34
N PHE A 81 18.94 15.42 9.16
CA PHE A 81 20.06 14.49 9.02
C PHE A 81 20.86 14.72 7.74
N ALA A 82 20.20 14.98 6.60
CA ALA A 82 20.86 15.24 5.32
C ALA A 82 21.91 16.37 5.40
N ALA A 83 21.57 17.46 6.10
CA ALA A 83 22.47 18.60 6.32
C ALA A 83 23.76 18.24 7.08
N LYS A 84 23.77 17.13 7.82
CA LYS A 84 24.94 16.64 8.57
C LYS A 84 25.82 15.71 7.74
N VAL A 85 25.29 15.10 6.67
CA VAL A 85 26.03 14.15 5.82
C VAL A 85 26.97 14.89 4.87
N GLY A 86 26.48 15.94 4.21
CA GLY A 86 27.22 16.67 3.17
C GLY A 86 27.46 15.86 1.90
N GLY A 87 28.20 16.43 0.95
CA GLY A 87 28.63 15.73 -0.26
C GLY A 87 27.48 15.42 -1.24
N ARG A 88 27.61 14.31 -1.98
CA ARG A 88 26.60 13.87 -2.96
C ARG A 88 25.45 13.12 -2.27
N GLU A 89 25.78 12.45 -1.18
CA GLU A 89 24.89 11.65 -0.35
C GLU A 89 23.80 12.52 0.29
N GLN A 90 24.10 13.77 0.63
CA GLN A 90 23.09 14.73 1.10
C GLN A 90 21.88 14.82 0.16
N TYR A 91 22.10 14.95 -1.15
CA TYR A 91 21.01 15.06 -2.12
C TYR A 91 20.14 13.79 -2.16
N ALA A 92 20.74 12.62 -1.96
CA ALA A 92 20.00 11.36 -1.91
C ALA A 92 19.12 11.29 -0.65
N VAL A 93 19.63 11.73 0.50
CA VAL A 93 18.86 11.79 1.75
C VAL A 93 17.74 12.82 1.66
N GLU A 94 17.99 13.99 1.06
CA GLU A 94 16.94 14.99 0.80
C GLU A 94 15.86 14.47 -0.16
N ALA A 95 16.25 13.74 -1.21
CA ALA A 95 15.30 13.09 -2.12
C ALA A 95 14.43 12.06 -1.40
N PHE A 96 15.00 11.29 -0.47
CA PHE A 96 14.22 10.36 0.37
C PHE A 96 13.21 11.11 1.26
N ALA A 97 13.63 12.19 1.92
CA ALA A 97 12.70 13.02 2.71
C ALA A 97 11.53 13.51 1.84
N ASN A 98 11.81 14.04 0.65
CA ASN A 98 10.78 14.51 -0.27
C ASN A 98 9.87 13.37 -0.77
N ALA A 99 10.41 12.16 -0.95
CA ALA A 99 9.62 10.99 -1.33
C ALA A 99 8.64 10.58 -0.24
N VAL A 100 9.03 10.66 1.04
CA VAL A 100 8.11 10.40 2.17
C VAL A 100 6.97 11.42 2.18
N GLU A 101 7.26 12.69 1.82
CA GLU A 101 6.21 13.72 1.77
C GLU A 101 5.17 13.54 0.66
N VAL A 102 5.38 12.59 -0.26
CA VAL A 102 4.39 12.30 -1.30
C VAL A 102 3.06 11.83 -0.71
N ILE A 103 3.06 11.20 0.47
CA ILE A 103 1.86 10.65 1.10
C ILE A 103 0.86 11.77 1.47
N PRO A 104 1.22 12.76 2.33
CA PRO A 104 0.32 13.88 2.58
C PRO A 104 0.11 14.77 1.37
N LYS A 105 1.08 14.89 0.46
CA LYS A 105 0.85 15.59 -0.82
C LYS A 105 -0.33 14.98 -1.57
N THR A 106 -0.31 13.67 -1.74
CA THR A 106 -1.35 12.92 -2.46
C THR A 106 -2.68 12.99 -1.71
N LEU A 107 -2.64 12.97 -0.37
CA LEU A 107 -3.84 13.16 0.45
C LEU A 107 -4.46 14.55 0.25
N ALA A 108 -3.64 15.61 0.20
CA ALA A 108 -4.11 16.97 -0.09
C ALA A 108 -4.74 17.07 -1.49
N GLU A 109 -4.09 16.51 -2.51
CA GLU A 109 -4.59 16.51 -3.89
C GLU A 109 -5.92 15.76 -4.01
N ASN A 110 -6.02 14.58 -3.40
CA ASN A 110 -7.25 13.77 -3.40
C ASN A 110 -8.38 14.44 -2.60
N ALA A 111 -8.06 15.25 -1.60
CA ALA A 111 -9.02 16.07 -0.85
C ALA A 111 -9.41 17.37 -1.58
N GLY A 112 -8.83 17.64 -2.77
CA GLY A 112 -9.10 18.84 -3.56
C GLY A 112 -8.48 20.12 -2.99
N LEU A 113 -7.42 19.99 -2.18
CA LEU A 113 -6.69 21.11 -1.58
C LEU A 113 -5.50 21.52 -2.45
N ASP A 114 -5.03 22.76 -2.27
CA ASP A 114 -3.74 23.17 -2.81
C ASP A 114 -2.62 22.47 -2.01
N ALA A 115 -1.98 21.49 -2.65
CA ALA A 115 -0.96 20.67 -2.00
C ALA A 115 0.29 21.48 -1.62
N VAL A 116 0.60 22.57 -2.34
CA VAL A 116 1.77 23.41 -2.04
C VAL A 116 1.53 24.19 -0.77
N ASP A 117 0.36 24.82 -0.66
CA ASP A 117 -0.02 25.60 0.52
C ASP A 117 -0.11 24.72 1.76
N VAL A 118 -0.80 23.58 1.66
CA VAL A 118 -0.97 22.63 2.79
C VAL A 118 0.35 22.05 3.27
N LEU A 119 1.23 21.63 2.37
CA LEU A 119 2.55 21.11 2.75
C LEU A 119 3.43 22.20 3.37
N THR A 120 3.34 23.43 2.88
CA THR A 120 4.09 24.55 3.46
C THR A 120 3.61 24.87 4.87
N GLU A 121 2.29 24.88 5.08
CA GLU A 121 1.67 25.04 6.41
C GLU A 121 2.09 23.90 7.35
N LEU A 122 2.01 22.64 6.91
CA LEU A 122 2.43 21.49 7.71
C LEU A 122 3.91 21.58 8.10
N ARG A 123 4.81 21.81 7.14
CA ARG A 123 6.24 21.98 7.43
C ARG A 123 6.46 23.07 8.48
N HIS A 124 5.80 24.22 8.33
CA HIS A 124 5.91 25.30 9.31
C HIS A 124 5.46 24.86 10.72
N ILE A 125 4.32 24.17 10.83
CA ILE A 125 3.78 23.68 12.11
C ILE A 125 4.73 22.65 12.74
N HIS A 126 5.20 21.68 11.97
CA HIS A 126 6.11 20.63 12.44
C HIS A 126 7.47 21.20 12.88
N GLU A 127 7.96 22.27 12.27
CA GLU A 127 9.22 22.91 12.67
C GLU A 127 9.07 23.85 13.87
N SER A 128 7.95 24.57 13.96
CA SER A 128 7.78 25.68 14.91
C SER A 128 7.12 25.29 16.24
N LYS A 129 6.31 24.23 16.27
CA LYS A 129 5.60 23.77 17.47
C LYS A 129 6.24 22.53 18.07
N GLU A 130 6.33 22.49 19.39
CA GLU A 130 6.83 21.31 20.12
C GLU A 130 5.91 20.08 19.93
N ASP A 131 4.60 20.31 19.82
CA ASP A 131 3.58 19.29 19.54
C ASP A 131 3.18 19.22 18.06
N GLY A 132 4.00 19.78 17.17
CA GLY A 132 3.77 19.82 15.72
C GLY A 132 3.56 18.42 15.10
N TRP A 133 4.20 17.39 15.67
CA TRP A 133 4.10 15.99 15.23
C TRP A 133 2.67 15.42 15.22
N LYS A 134 1.72 16.06 15.91
CA LYS A 134 0.30 15.66 15.93
C LYS A 134 -0.51 16.19 14.77
N TYR A 135 0.02 17.17 14.04
CA TYR A 135 -0.75 17.88 13.02
C TYR A 135 -0.69 17.16 11.67
N GLY A 136 -1.84 17.00 11.05
CA GLY A 136 -1.98 16.34 9.75
C GLY A 136 -3.11 16.95 8.94
N ILE A 137 -3.38 16.38 7.78
CA ILE A 137 -4.45 16.80 6.88
C ILE A 137 -5.76 16.16 7.33
N ASN A 138 -6.71 17.00 7.72
CA ASN A 138 -8.10 16.58 7.90
C ASN A 138 -8.82 16.60 6.54
N ALA A 139 -9.01 15.43 5.94
CA ALA A 139 -9.69 15.31 4.65
C ALA A 139 -11.18 15.73 4.69
N PHE A 140 -11.84 15.67 5.86
CA PHE A 140 -13.24 16.07 6.00
C PHE A 140 -13.43 17.58 6.03
N THR A 141 -12.54 18.30 6.72
CA THR A 141 -12.62 19.77 6.82
C THR A 141 -11.77 20.48 5.76
N GLY A 142 -10.86 19.76 5.11
CA GLY A 142 -9.92 20.31 4.13
C GLY A 142 -8.87 21.22 4.75
N LYS A 143 -8.46 20.97 6.00
CA LYS A 143 -7.55 21.85 6.75
C LYS A 143 -6.50 21.04 7.50
N VAL A 144 -5.39 21.69 7.83
CA VAL A 144 -4.44 21.15 8.81
C VAL A 144 -5.08 21.19 10.20
N SER A 145 -5.01 20.10 10.95
CA SER A 145 -5.60 19.99 12.29
C SER A 145 -4.78 19.07 13.18
N ASP A 146 -4.94 19.19 14.49
CA ASP A 146 -4.38 18.22 15.43
C ASP A 146 -5.17 16.91 15.29
N MET A 147 -4.54 15.89 14.69
CA MET A 147 -5.15 14.60 14.40
C MET A 147 -5.41 13.80 15.67
N TRP A 148 -4.59 14.01 16.69
CA TRP A 148 -4.76 13.36 17.98
C TRP A 148 -5.99 13.89 18.72
N ALA A 149 -6.21 15.20 18.67
CA ALA A 149 -7.36 15.83 19.32
C ALA A 149 -8.72 15.46 18.70
N ILE A 150 -8.72 14.97 17.45
CA ILE A 150 -9.92 14.53 16.73
C ILE A 150 -10.02 13.00 16.60
N ASP A 151 -9.23 12.26 17.38
CA ASP A 151 -9.21 10.79 17.43
C ASP A 151 -8.89 10.11 16.08
N VAL A 152 -8.14 10.78 15.20
CA VAL A 152 -7.62 10.19 13.96
C VAL A 152 -6.23 9.62 14.25
N ILE A 153 -6.19 8.32 14.54
CA ILE A 153 -4.99 7.58 14.91
C ILE A 153 -4.77 6.36 14.00
N GLU A 154 -3.51 5.98 13.83
CA GLU A 154 -3.08 4.84 13.03
C GLU A 154 -2.08 3.97 13.83
N PRO A 155 -2.06 2.64 13.64
CA PRO A 155 -1.09 1.77 14.32
C PRO A 155 0.33 2.04 13.83
N LEU A 156 1.30 2.01 14.75
CA LEU A 156 2.72 2.16 14.42
C LEU A 156 3.20 1.07 13.44
N THR A 157 2.76 -0.17 13.66
CA THR A 157 3.20 -1.36 12.90
C THR A 157 2.94 -1.20 11.41
N VAL A 158 1.78 -0.67 11.04
CA VAL A 158 1.38 -0.41 9.65
C VAL A 158 2.35 0.57 8.98
N LYS A 159 2.66 1.69 9.66
CA LYS A 159 3.58 2.72 9.13
C LYS A 159 5.00 2.20 8.98
N LEU A 160 5.48 1.46 9.97
CA LEU A 160 6.80 0.87 9.94
C LEU A 160 6.94 -0.13 8.79
N GLN A 161 5.94 -0.99 8.61
CA GLN A 161 5.95 -1.99 7.56
C GLN A 161 5.82 -1.37 6.16
N ALA A 162 4.98 -0.35 6.00
CA ALA A 162 4.86 0.39 4.75
C ALA A 162 6.20 1.01 4.32
N LEU A 163 6.90 1.68 5.24
CA LEU A 163 8.22 2.27 4.95
C LEU A 163 9.27 1.20 4.62
N LYS A 164 9.34 0.11 5.39
CA LYS A 164 10.27 -0.99 5.13
C LYS A 164 10.04 -1.61 3.75
N ALA A 165 8.79 -1.97 3.45
CA ALA A 165 8.43 -2.59 2.18
C ALA A 165 8.71 -1.66 0.99
N ALA A 166 8.41 -0.36 1.12
CA ALA A 166 8.69 0.63 0.08
C ALA A 166 10.21 0.77 -0.18
N VAL A 167 11.03 0.83 0.87
CA VAL A 167 12.49 0.90 0.75
C VAL A 167 13.04 -0.37 0.11
N GLU A 168 12.59 -1.55 0.54
CA GLU A 168 13.00 -2.83 -0.04
C GLU A 168 12.68 -2.90 -1.53
N ALA A 169 11.46 -2.54 -1.92
CA ALA A 169 11.01 -2.49 -3.31
C ALA A 169 11.84 -1.53 -4.15
N ALA A 170 12.04 -0.29 -3.68
CA ALA A 170 12.88 0.68 -4.37
C ALA A 170 14.32 0.18 -4.54
N THR A 171 14.90 -0.41 -3.49
CA THR A 171 16.26 -0.94 -3.52
C THR A 171 16.37 -2.15 -4.45
N MET A 172 15.33 -2.98 -4.58
CA MET A 172 15.32 -4.08 -5.55
C MET A 172 15.38 -3.53 -6.99
N VAL A 173 14.56 -2.53 -7.31
CA VAL A 173 14.53 -1.94 -8.66
C VAL A 173 15.85 -1.21 -8.98
N LEU A 174 16.36 -0.42 -8.04
CA LEU A 174 17.60 0.35 -8.24
C LEU A 174 18.86 -0.54 -8.38
N ARG A 175 18.80 -1.79 -7.93
CA ARG A 175 19.90 -2.77 -8.07
C ARG A 175 19.92 -3.49 -9.41
N ILE A 176 18.90 -3.31 -10.26
CA ILE A 176 18.85 -3.94 -11.58
C ILE A 176 19.68 -3.10 -12.55
N ASP A 177 20.83 -3.61 -12.97
CA ASP A 177 21.67 -2.96 -13.97
C ASP A 177 21.23 -3.27 -15.41
N GLU A 178 20.71 -4.48 -15.66
CA GLU A 178 20.30 -4.94 -17.00
C GLU A 178 19.11 -5.90 -16.92
N ILE A 179 18.15 -5.75 -17.84
CA ILE A 179 17.02 -6.68 -18.01
C ILE A 179 17.23 -7.44 -19.33
N ILE A 180 17.56 -8.72 -19.23
CA ILE A 180 17.66 -9.60 -20.40
C ILE A 180 16.30 -10.27 -20.61
N ALA A 181 15.53 -9.76 -21.57
CA ALA A 181 14.28 -10.38 -21.99
C ALA A 181 14.58 -11.57 -22.92
N ALA A 182 14.30 -12.79 -22.46
CA ALA A 182 14.38 -13.96 -23.33
C ALA A 182 13.23 -13.96 -24.34
N SER A 183 13.54 -13.87 -25.63
CA SER A 183 12.58 -14.22 -26.69
C SER A 183 12.48 -15.75 -26.78
N LYS A 184 11.31 -16.26 -27.18
CA LYS A 184 11.13 -17.70 -27.43
C LYS A 184 12.17 -18.14 -28.46
N LEU A 185 13.00 -19.12 -28.11
CA LEU A 185 13.78 -19.89 -29.07
C LEU A 185 12.79 -20.44 -30.11
N GLU A 186 12.90 -19.98 -31.35
CA GLU A 186 12.28 -20.71 -32.46
C GLU A 186 12.92 -22.10 -32.47
N THR A 187 12.13 -23.10 -32.08
CA THR A 187 12.53 -24.50 -32.21
C THR A 187 12.67 -24.79 -33.69
N GLY A 188 13.90 -24.65 -34.20
CA GLY A 188 14.26 -25.05 -35.55
C GLY A 188 13.82 -26.50 -35.76
N LYS A 189 12.94 -26.70 -36.75
CA LYS A 189 12.61 -28.02 -37.28
C LYS A 189 13.92 -28.76 -37.54
N GLY A 190 14.06 -29.95 -36.93
CA GLY A 190 15.18 -30.82 -37.19
C GLY A 190 15.31 -31.10 -38.68
N GLU A 191 16.45 -30.72 -39.26
CA GLU A 191 16.86 -31.19 -40.58
C GLU A 191 17.35 -32.63 -40.41
N GLU A 192 16.55 -33.57 -40.91
CA GLU A 192 16.99 -34.94 -41.16
C GLU A 192 18.09 -34.94 -42.23
N LYS A 193 19.22 -35.58 -41.91
CA LYS A 193 20.27 -35.93 -42.85
C LYS A 193 19.71 -36.70 -44.06
N LYS A 194 20.07 -36.30 -45.27
CA LYS A 194 20.32 -37.24 -46.38
C LYS A 194 21.59 -36.88 -47.14
N GLU A 195 22.39 -37.91 -47.35
CA GLU A 195 23.72 -37.95 -47.94
C GLU A 195 23.74 -37.62 -49.44
N GLY A 196 24.95 -37.31 -49.92
CA GLY A 196 25.29 -36.87 -51.26
C GLY A 196 24.90 -37.80 -52.41
N GLY A 197 24.77 -37.16 -53.57
CA GLY A 197 24.76 -37.76 -54.90
C GLY A 197 24.89 -36.65 -55.94
N GLU A 198 26.09 -36.48 -56.50
CA GLU A 198 26.37 -35.63 -57.65
C GLU A 198 25.65 -36.16 -58.91
N GLU A 199 25.08 -35.27 -59.73
CA GLU A 199 25.23 -35.30 -61.20
C GLU A 199 24.70 -34.02 -61.88
N GLU A 200 25.65 -33.30 -62.49
CA GLU A 200 25.65 -32.57 -63.77
C GLU A 200 24.42 -31.83 -64.36
N SER A 201 24.67 -30.52 -64.56
CA SER A 201 24.64 -29.79 -65.85
C SER A 201 23.43 -28.95 -66.32
N LYS A 202 23.74 -27.64 -66.42
CA LYS A 202 23.54 -26.68 -67.53
C LYS A 202 22.17 -26.06 -67.90
N SER A 203 22.33 -24.78 -68.29
CA SER A 203 21.49 -23.87 -69.10
C SER A 203 20.36 -23.16 -68.36
N GLY A 204 20.43 -21.83 -68.17
CA GLY A 204 19.98 -20.78 -69.11
C GLY A 204 18.56 -20.35 -68.67
N SER A 205 18.09 -19.11 -68.61
CA SER A 205 18.41 -17.82 -69.23
C SER A 205 17.49 -16.75 -68.61
N SER A 206 17.94 -15.47 -68.63
CA SER A 206 17.14 -14.23 -68.71
C SER A 206 16.30 -13.85 -67.47
N LEU A 207 16.62 -12.76 -66.74
CA LEU A 207 16.34 -11.35 -67.10
C LEU A 207 14.92 -11.17 -67.67
N ASP A 208 14.00 -10.76 -66.80
CA ASP A 208 13.28 -9.48 -66.87
C ASP A 208 12.83 -9.06 -65.46
#